data_AF-A0A354TJF5-F1
#
_entry.id   AF-A0A354TJF5-F1
#
_cell.length_a   1.000
_cell.length_b   1.000
_cell.length_c   1.000
_cell.angle_alpha   90.00
_cell.angle_beta   90.00
_cell.angle_gamma   90.00
#
_symmetry.space_group_name_H-M   'P 1'
#
loop_
_entity.id
_entity.type
_entity.pdbx_description
1 polymer ?
#
loop_
_entity_poly.entity_id
_entity_poly.type
_entity_poly.pdbx_seq_one_letter_code
_entity_poly.pdbx_strand_id
1 'polypeptide(L)'
;MKRFLLLLSASAFAADAPTLHPKASALTFAHQGPFVSTADGGVLCVDAKTALRSADEGRTWTNTPLFAEPAKFTVSSERALLRTREGVVISAWMNLAERSQPKGWRWGEKDVSWKEFILPTYTCRSTDDGKTWETPLKLSDPWCGCIHSLIQMKSGRIVLVGQEIIPQWRHATVMWASDDLGKTWQRGDMLDYGVGTHDHAGSLEGTVIERKDGSLYLLLRTESGFLWEATSRDGLKWDGLKQTAIQSVTCCPQMSRLADGRIALLWNAPPRHDPKSGSSRVELSLAFSDDETASWSKPVIVAANYVPGGRVSYPYLYERKPGELWITTMQGGLRMKVNTADLGAGEIPVFVPPPKALPKPGGIIMFGDSTTAPRGAVKVYATRVETALQNIGSSLSVHNAGIPSNTTVQARKRLQEDVLRHKPRVVVMQFGINDSAVDVWKKPPATEPRVSLSAFIDNYRAMITETQKQGAKVIVMTTNPLRWTSKLRELYGKPPYNADAEDGFESLNLTRYNEALRKLAAELKVPLVDVHAAYPAFAAKHKTTIDAMLTDGMHPGDLGHQLVAELLVSAIRDAVR
;
A
#
# COMPACT_ATOMS: atom_id res chain seq x y z
N MET A 1 -45.73 5.83 18.55
CA MET A 1 -44.76 4.99 17.82
C MET A 1 -43.38 5.16 18.44
N LYS A 2 -42.94 4.16 19.23
CA LYS A 2 -41.62 4.12 19.87
C LYS A 2 -40.57 3.80 18.79
N ARG A 3 -39.61 4.68 18.55
CA ARG A 3 -38.44 4.40 17.70
C ARG A 3 -37.41 3.67 18.56
N PHE A 4 -37.11 2.44 18.17
CA PHE A 4 -36.09 1.58 18.74
C PHE A 4 -34.71 2.26 18.61
N LEU A 5 -34.09 2.57 19.75
CA LEU A 5 -32.66 2.80 19.86
C LEU A 5 -32.00 1.43 19.79
N LEU A 6 -31.35 1.10 18.67
CA LEU A 6 -30.48 -0.08 18.63
C LEU A 6 -29.18 0.29 19.34
N LEU A 7 -29.08 -0.12 20.60
CA LEU A 7 -27.83 -0.21 21.33
C LEU A 7 -26.90 -1.15 20.56
N LEU A 8 -25.88 -0.60 19.90
CA LEU A 8 -24.69 -1.36 19.49
C LEU A 8 -23.91 -1.67 20.77
N SER A 9 -24.27 -2.77 21.42
CA SER A 9 -23.46 -3.40 22.45
C SER A 9 -22.08 -3.72 21.88
N ALA A 10 -21.05 -3.35 22.65
CA ALA A 10 -19.66 -3.63 22.38
C ALA A 10 -19.40 -5.13 22.19
N SER A 11 -19.29 -5.55 20.94
CA SER A 11 -18.76 -6.86 20.57
C SER A 11 -18.09 -6.75 19.20
N ALA A 12 -16.94 -6.08 19.17
CA ALA A 12 -16.06 -6.01 18.01
C ALA A 12 -14.61 -5.65 18.39
N PHE A 13 -13.92 -6.49 19.18
CA PHE A 13 -12.46 -6.40 19.36
C PHE A 13 -11.79 -7.77 19.61
N ALA A 14 -12.28 -8.85 18.99
CA ALA A 14 -11.63 -10.17 19.09
C ALA A 14 -11.08 -10.70 17.76
N ALA A 15 -11.00 -9.86 16.71
CA ALA A 15 -10.31 -10.21 15.47
C ALA A 15 -9.12 -9.24 15.23
N ASP A 16 -7.92 -9.82 15.22
CA ASP A 16 -6.68 -9.35 14.58
C ASP A 16 -5.84 -8.22 15.24
N ALA A 17 -5.68 -8.25 16.57
CA ALA A 17 -4.61 -7.48 17.21
C ALA A 17 -3.22 -8.01 16.77
N PRO A 18 -2.22 -7.15 16.50
CA PRO A 18 -0.87 -7.59 16.16
C PRO A 18 -0.27 -8.50 17.24
N THR A 19 0.49 -9.50 16.80
CA THR A 19 1.37 -10.28 17.70
C THR A 19 2.48 -9.36 18.19
N LEU A 20 2.63 -9.24 19.51
CA LEU A 20 3.67 -8.42 20.13
C LEU A 20 4.91 -9.26 20.43
N HIS A 21 6.05 -8.60 20.58
CA HIS A 21 7.24 -9.22 21.17
C HIS A 21 6.89 -9.92 22.51
N PRO A 22 7.46 -11.10 22.83
CA PRO A 22 7.08 -11.84 24.05
C PRO A 22 7.26 -11.09 25.38
N LYS A 23 8.11 -10.05 25.39
CA LYS A 23 8.35 -9.17 26.55
C LYS A 23 7.64 -7.82 26.46
N ALA A 24 6.84 -7.61 25.43
CA ALA A 24 6.02 -6.42 25.30
C ALA A 24 4.64 -6.63 25.91
N SER A 25 3.95 -5.52 26.17
CA SER A 25 2.55 -5.50 26.59
C SER A 25 1.78 -4.46 25.80
N ALA A 26 0.47 -4.66 25.67
CA ALA A 26 -0.38 -3.64 25.07
C ALA A 26 -0.45 -2.40 25.97
N LEU A 27 -0.55 -1.22 25.36
CA LEU A 27 -0.96 -0.01 26.09
C LEU A 27 -2.43 -0.14 26.47
N THR A 28 -2.85 0.49 27.56
CA THR A 28 -4.23 0.41 28.09
C THR A 28 -5.20 1.35 27.37
N PHE A 29 -4.76 2.01 26.30
CA PHE A 29 -5.52 3.02 25.56
C PHE A 29 -5.29 2.88 24.05
N ALA A 30 -6.22 3.41 23.26
CA ALA A 30 -6.21 3.30 21.81
C ALA A 30 -5.62 4.52 21.08
N HIS A 31 -5.30 5.60 21.81
CA HIS A 31 -4.74 6.81 21.22
C HIS A 31 -3.45 6.54 20.47
N GLN A 32 -3.36 7.11 19.26
CA GLN A 32 -2.16 7.04 18.44
C GLN A 32 -1.19 8.13 18.87
N GLY A 33 0.11 7.79 18.91
CA GLY A 33 1.17 8.78 18.97
C GLY A 33 1.21 9.68 17.73
N PRO A 34 2.17 10.61 17.67
CA PRO A 34 3.28 10.79 18.60
C PRO A 34 2.85 11.29 19.99
N PHE A 35 3.68 11.03 20.99
CA PHE A 35 3.49 11.47 22.38
C PHE A 35 4.64 12.37 22.83
N VAL A 36 4.38 13.25 23.79
CA VAL A 36 5.39 14.02 24.51
C VAL A 36 5.10 13.97 26.02
N SER A 37 6.14 14.05 26.84
CA SER A 37 6.00 14.23 28.29
C SER A 37 5.68 15.69 28.61
N THR A 38 4.70 15.96 29.48
CA THR A 38 4.41 17.32 29.97
C THR A 38 5.31 17.70 31.16
N ALA A 39 5.39 18.98 31.53
CA ALA A 39 6.23 19.48 32.63
C ALA A 39 5.99 18.74 33.95
N ASP A 40 4.74 18.40 34.23
CA ASP A 40 4.32 17.72 35.45
C ASP A 40 4.40 16.19 35.35
N GLY A 41 5.09 15.67 34.34
CA GLY A 41 5.34 14.24 34.17
C GLY A 41 4.19 13.45 33.53
N GLY A 42 3.12 14.13 33.09
CA GLY A 42 2.04 13.53 32.30
C GLY A 42 2.43 13.23 30.85
N VAL A 43 1.46 12.77 30.06
CA VAL A 43 1.61 12.45 28.64
C VAL A 43 0.60 13.24 27.82
N LEU A 44 1.05 13.79 26.70
CA LEU A 44 0.25 14.54 25.76
C LEU A 44 0.38 13.92 24.36
N CYS A 45 -0.75 13.77 23.67
CA CYS A 45 -0.81 13.60 22.21
C CYS A 45 -1.93 14.47 21.64
N VAL A 46 -2.10 14.43 20.32
CA VAL A 46 -3.19 15.13 19.64
C VAL A 46 -3.94 14.17 18.73
N ASP A 47 -5.21 14.44 18.50
CA ASP A 47 -6.06 13.76 17.52
C ASP A 47 -6.57 14.78 16.48
N ALA A 48 -7.58 14.42 15.68
CA ALA A 48 -8.10 15.23 14.57
C ALA A 48 -8.48 16.68 14.94
N LYS A 49 -8.96 16.91 16.17
CA LYS A 49 -9.49 18.21 16.63
C LYS A 49 -9.08 18.60 18.06
N THR A 50 -8.51 17.67 18.83
CA THR A 50 -8.30 17.84 20.27
C THR A 50 -6.90 17.42 20.68
N ALA A 51 -6.32 18.14 21.65
CA ALA A 51 -5.23 17.63 22.45
C ALA A 51 -5.79 16.69 23.51
N LEU A 52 -5.07 15.59 23.75
CA LEU A 52 -5.42 14.52 24.68
C LEU A 52 -4.30 14.44 25.71
N ARG A 53 -4.65 14.60 26.98
CA ARG A 53 -3.67 14.63 28.06
C ARG A 53 -4.03 13.62 29.14
N SER A 54 -3.03 12.87 29.60
CA SER A 54 -3.14 11.94 30.72
C SER A 54 -2.12 12.29 31.81
N ALA A 55 -2.55 12.23 33.07
CA ALA A 55 -1.69 12.40 34.24
C ALA A 55 -1.39 11.05 34.95
N ASP A 56 -1.91 9.93 34.44
CA ASP A 56 -1.92 8.62 35.10
C ASP A 56 -1.48 7.49 34.17
N GLU A 57 -0.49 7.76 33.31
CA GLU A 57 0.10 6.80 32.36
C GLU A 57 -0.91 6.24 31.35
N GLY A 58 -1.87 7.07 30.93
CA GLY A 58 -2.85 6.77 29.91
C GLY A 58 -4.07 6.00 30.39
N ARG A 59 -4.30 5.89 31.70
CA ARG A 59 -5.51 5.27 32.25
C ARG A 59 -6.74 6.16 32.07
N THR A 60 -6.58 7.47 32.28
CA THR A 60 -7.59 8.49 32.02
C THR A 60 -7.04 9.61 31.16
N TRP A 61 -7.93 10.23 30.38
CA TRP A 61 -7.58 11.28 29.43
C TRP A 61 -8.55 12.45 29.56
N THR A 62 -7.99 13.66 29.59
CA THR A 62 -8.71 14.93 29.44
C THR A 62 -8.47 15.49 28.05
N ASN A 63 -9.48 16.15 27.49
CA ASN A 63 -9.43 16.64 26.11
C ASN A 63 -9.59 18.16 26.08
N THR A 64 -8.78 18.84 25.26
CA THR A 64 -8.88 20.29 25.01
C THR A 64 -8.96 20.54 23.50
N PRO A 65 -9.76 21.52 23.03
CA PRO A 65 -9.81 21.86 21.61
C PRO A 65 -8.45 22.37 21.11
N LEU A 66 -8.04 21.95 19.90
CA LEU A 66 -6.84 22.48 19.24
C LEU A 66 -7.09 23.83 18.56
N PHE A 67 -8.34 24.13 18.20
CA PHE A 67 -8.66 25.22 17.29
C PHE A 67 -9.82 26.06 17.81
N ALA A 68 -9.67 27.38 17.76
CA ALA A 68 -10.77 28.32 17.94
C ALA A 68 -11.80 28.21 16.81
N GLU A 69 -11.35 27.87 15.59
CA GLU A 69 -12.19 27.69 14.40
C GLU A 69 -12.16 26.24 13.90
N PRO A 70 -12.83 25.28 14.59
CA PRO A 70 -12.70 23.85 14.31
C PRO A 70 -13.23 23.42 12.93
N ALA A 71 -14.00 24.27 12.24
CA ALA A 71 -14.46 24.00 10.88
C ALA A 71 -13.33 24.13 9.84
N LYS A 72 -12.31 24.95 10.09
CA LYS A 72 -11.21 25.21 9.14
C LYS A 72 -10.12 24.15 9.15
N PHE A 73 -10.00 23.38 10.23
CA PHE A 73 -8.80 22.58 10.49
C PHE A 73 -9.14 21.17 10.95
N THR A 74 -8.59 20.16 10.28
CA THR A 74 -8.65 18.76 10.71
C THR A 74 -7.25 18.15 10.61
N VAL A 75 -6.66 17.78 11.75
CA VAL A 75 -5.33 17.16 11.83
C VAL A 75 -5.37 15.78 11.15
N SER A 76 -4.38 15.48 10.31
CA SER A 76 -4.13 14.15 9.74
C SER A 76 -3.72 13.12 10.79
N SER A 77 -3.83 11.82 10.43
CA SER A 77 -3.34 10.76 11.31
C SER A 77 -1.81 10.78 11.40
N GLU A 78 -1.16 11.06 10.27
CA GLU A 78 0.25 11.37 10.15
C GLU A 78 0.50 12.78 10.66
N ARG A 79 1.31 12.91 11.70
CA ARG A 79 1.67 14.16 12.35
C ARG A 79 2.97 14.02 13.12
N ALA A 80 3.63 15.14 13.38
CA ALA A 80 4.75 15.22 14.29
C ALA A 80 4.35 16.06 15.52
N LEU A 81 4.92 15.71 16.69
CA LEU A 81 4.70 16.43 17.94
C LEU A 81 6.03 16.50 18.69
N LEU A 82 6.37 17.69 19.15
CA LEU A 82 7.58 17.97 19.91
C LEU A 82 7.23 18.87 21.08
N ARG A 83 7.80 18.57 22.25
CA ARG A 83 7.88 19.54 23.35
C ARG A 83 9.32 20.02 23.42
N THR A 84 9.52 21.32 23.21
CA THR A 84 10.86 21.92 23.28
C THR A 84 11.38 21.92 24.70
N ARG A 85 12.69 22.14 24.87
CA ARG A 85 13.33 22.26 26.20
C ARG A 85 12.77 23.43 27.01
N GLU A 86 12.29 24.47 26.32
CA GLU A 86 11.62 25.65 26.87
C GLU A 86 10.16 25.42 27.24
N GLY A 87 9.62 24.22 26.96
CA GLY A 87 8.25 23.83 27.31
C GLY A 87 7.18 24.21 26.30
N VAL A 88 7.55 24.66 25.09
CA VAL A 88 6.59 24.88 24.01
C VAL A 88 6.29 23.55 23.34
N VAL A 89 5.01 23.20 23.23
CA VAL A 89 4.56 22.06 22.42
C VAL A 89 4.27 22.55 21.00
N ILE A 90 4.81 21.86 20.00
CA ILE A 90 4.62 22.14 18.59
C ILE A 90 4.11 20.88 17.91
N SER A 91 3.00 21.02 17.18
CA SER A 91 2.43 19.98 16.34
C SER A 91 2.52 20.39 14.88
N ALA A 92 2.89 19.46 14.00
CA ALA A 92 2.92 19.63 12.54
C ALA A 92 2.12 18.53 11.85
N TRP A 93 1.27 18.88 10.89
CA TRP A 93 0.26 17.98 10.31
C TRP A 93 -0.28 18.51 8.98
N MET A 94 -0.94 17.65 8.21
CA MET A 94 -1.66 18.05 7.01
C MET A 94 -3.12 18.39 7.31
N ASN A 95 -3.62 19.49 6.77
CA ASN A 95 -5.00 19.91 7.00
C ASN A 95 -5.99 19.18 6.09
N LEU A 96 -6.66 18.15 6.62
CA LEU A 96 -7.65 17.37 5.89
C LEU A 96 -8.90 18.18 5.52
N ALA A 97 -9.19 19.29 6.21
CA ALA A 97 -10.33 20.15 5.87
C ALA A 97 -10.11 20.95 4.57
N GLU A 98 -8.85 21.19 4.18
CA GLU A 98 -8.48 21.87 2.93
C GLU A 98 -8.12 20.90 1.80
N ARG A 99 -8.22 19.59 2.03
CA ARG A 99 -7.83 18.59 1.04
C ARG A 99 -8.67 18.72 -0.23
N SER A 100 -8.02 18.94 -1.37
CA SER A 100 -8.65 19.07 -2.68
C SER A 100 -7.80 18.44 -3.77
N GLN A 101 -8.46 17.96 -4.82
CA GLN A 101 -7.86 17.32 -5.99
C GLN A 101 -8.85 17.32 -7.17
N PRO A 102 -8.38 17.16 -8.41
CA PRO A 102 -9.25 16.91 -9.56
C PRO A 102 -10.12 15.65 -9.37
N LYS A 103 -11.36 15.70 -9.88
CA LYS A 103 -12.26 14.54 -9.86
C LYS A 103 -11.65 13.38 -10.65
N GLY A 104 -11.63 12.19 -10.06
CA GLY A 104 -11.16 10.96 -10.71
C GLY A 104 -9.68 10.60 -10.52
N TRP A 105 -8.98 11.19 -9.55
CA TRP A 105 -7.55 10.92 -9.24
C TRP A 105 -6.66 10.91 -10.48
N ARG A 106 -6.72 12.03 -11.21
CA ARG A 106 -6.10 12.24 -12.52
C ARG A 106 -4.60 12.57 -12.43
N TRP A 107 -3.85 11.77 -11.68
CA TRP A 107 -2.42 12.00 -11.40
C TRP A 107 -1.58 11.94 -12.68
N GLY A 108 -0.79 12.96 -12.96
CA GLY A 108 0.13 12.97 -14.12
C GLY A 108 -0.52 13.30 -15.47
N GLU A 109 -1.82 13.61 -15.50
CA GLU A 109 -2.52 13.89 -16.75
C GLU A 109 -2.11 15.23 -17.39
N LYS A 110 -2.08 15.27 -18.72
CA LYS A 110 -1.52 16.39 -19.51
C LYS A 110 -2.24 17.72 -19.26
N ASP A 111 -3.55 17.67 -18.99
CA ASP A 111 -4.41 18.83 -18.73
C ASP A 111 -4.58 19.11 -17.23
N VAL A 112 -3.89 18.37 -16.38
CA VAL A 112 -3.96 18.52 -14.93
C VAL A 112 -2.67 19.15 -14.43
N SER A 113 -2.81 20.08 -13.50
CA SER A 113 -1.69 20.69 -12.78
C SER A 113 -1.48 19.99 -11.45
N TRP A 114 -0.24 19.67 -11.11
CA TRP A 114 0.13 19.17 -9.78
C TRP A 114 -0.28 20.13 -8.66
N LYS A 115 -0.41 21.43 -8.96
CA LYS A 115 -0.89 22.46 -8.03
C LYS A 115 -2.37 22.32 -7.67
N GLU A 116 -3.14 21.53 -8.41
CA GLU A 116 -4.53 21.22 -8.06
C GLU A 116 -4.64 20.16 -6.96
N PHE A 117 -3.54 19.43 -6.67
CA PHE A 117 -3.46 18.49 -5.56
C PHE A 117 -3.04 19.25 -4.31
N ILE A 118 -4.02 19.54 -3.46
CA ILE A 118 -3.87 20.35 -2.25
C ILE A 118 -4.10 19.45 -1.03
N LEU A 119 -3.07 19.37 -0.18
CA LEU A 119 -3.14 18.79 1.15
C LEU A 119 -2.09 19.51 2.00
N PRO A 120 -2.43 20.71 2.50
CA PRO A 120 -1.45 21.69 2.97
C PRO A 120 -0.87 21.31 4.32
N THR A 121 0.39 21.67 4.53
CA THR A 121 1.08 21.49 5.81
C THR A 121 0.84 22.67 6.73
N TYR A 122 0.52 22.39 7.98
CA TYR A 122 0.33 23.36 9.05
C TYR A 122 1.17 23.01 10.27
N THR A 123 1.47 24.05 11.06
CA THR A 123 1.98 23.90 12.43
C THR A 123 1.07 24.62 13.41
N CYS A 124 0.99 24.14 14.64
CA CYS A 124 0.35 24.86 15.74
C CYS A 124 1.16 24.68 17.03
N ARG A 125 1.02 25.65 17.94
CA ARG A 125 1.84 25.75 19.15
C ARG A 125 0.96 25.81 20.39
N SER A 126 1.47 25.28 21.49
CA SER A 126 0.92 25.46 22.83
C SER A 126 2.06 25.80 23.79
N THR A 127 1.86 26.82 24.63
CA THR A 127 2.84 27.28 25.63
C THR A 127 2.50 26.80 27.04
N ASP A 128 1.47 25.98 27.19
CA ASP A 128 0.89 25.54 28.47
C ASP A 128 0.63 24.04 28.52
N ASP A 129 1.46 23.25 27.82
CA ASP A 129 1.39 21.78 27.74
C ASP A 129 0.03 21.25 27.22
N GLY A 130 -0.47 21.90 26.17
CA GLY A 130 -1.64 21.45 25.40
C GLY A 130 -2.98 21.91 25.94
N LYS A 131 -3.02 22.81 26.94
CA LYS A 131 -4.29 23.32 27.49
C LYS A 131 -4.94 24.32 26.54
N THR A 132 -4.14 25.21 25.96
CA THR A 132 -4.54 26.15 24.91
C THR A 132 -3.58 26.08 23.72
N TRP A 133 -4.09 26.42 22.54
CA TRP A 133 -3.35 26.33 21.28
C TRP A 133 -3.50 27.63 20.49
N GLU A 134 -2.39 28.07 19.92
CA GLU A 134 -2.34 29.23 19.04
C GLU A 134 -2.95 28.91 17.66
N THR A 135 -3.29 29.96 16.92
CA THR A 135 -3.80 29.84 15.55
C THR A 135 -2.80 29.07 14.67
N PRO A 136 -3.24 28.04 13.92
CA PRO A 136 -2.36 27.30 13.04
C PRO A 136 -1.69 28.17 11.98
N LEU A 137 -0.38 27.96 11.76
CA LEU A 137 0.43 28.59 10.73
C LEU A 137 0.55 27.64 9.53
N LYS A 138 0.14 28.10 8.34
CA LYS A 138 0.31 27.36 7.08
C LYS A 138 1.77 27.44 6.63
N LEU A 139 2.38 26.30 6.32
CA LEU A 139 3.74 26.21 5.76
C LEU A 139 3.72 26.03 4.25
N SER A 140 2.85 25.17 3.73
CA SER A 140 2.79 24.86 2.30
C SER A 140 1.39 24.49 1.85
N ASP A 141 1.10 24.72 0.57
CA ASP A 141 -0.16 24.36 -0.10
C ASP A 141 -0.14 22.99 -0.82
N PRO A 142 0.93 22.60 -1.55
CA PRO A 142 0.94 21.37 -2.33
C PRO A 142 0.69 20.12 -1.49
N TRP A 143 0.20 19.06 -2.13
CA TRP A 143 -0.07 17.80 -1.48
C TRP A 143 1.13 17.24 -0.70
N CYS A 144 0.98 17.21 0.62
CA CYS A 144 1.90 16.54 1.53
C CYS A 144 1.37 15.15 1.86
N GLY A 145 2.15 14.11 1.57
CA GLY A 145 1.74 12.72 1.81
C GLY A 145 1.91 12.25 3.26
N CYS A 146 2.83 12.84 4.02
CA CYS A 146 3.11 12.46 5.40
C CYS A 146 3.94 13.54 6.12
N ILE A 147 3.70 13.71 7.41
CA ILE A 147 4.58 14.43 8.34
C ILE A 147 4.84 13.54 9.53
N HIS A 148 6.11 13.30 9.82
CA HIS A 148 6.48 12.25 10.79
C HIS A 148 7.61 12.63 11.74
N SER A 149 8.42 13.66 11.41
CA SER A 149 9.64 13.97 12.16
C SER A 149 9.80 15.46 12.43
N LEU A 150 9.98 15.79 13.72
CA LEU A 150 10.18 17.14 14.23
C LEU A 150 11.14 17.06 15.43
N ILE A 151 12.28 17.74 15.36
CA ILE A 151 13.31 17.70 16.42
C ILE A 151 13.73 19.12 16.84
N GLN A 152 14.24 19.25 18.06
CA GLN A 152 14.98 20.44 18.49
C GLN A 152 16.47 20.10 18.59
N MET A 153 17.29 20.77 17.79
CA MET A 153 18.74 20.69 17.84
C MET A 153 19.28 21.19 19.18
N LYS A 154 20.53 20.85 19.52
CA LYS A 154 21.24 21.40 20.70
C LYS A 154 21.37 22.92 20.65
N SER A 155 21.46 23.49 19.44
CA SER A 155 21.49 24.94 19.23
C SER A 155 20.17 25.64 19.60
N GLY A 156 19.09 24.90 19.83
CA GLY A 156 17.75 25.43 20.04
C GLY A 156 16.89 25.50 18.78
N ARG A 157 17.51 25.46 17.59
CA ARG A 157 16.82 25.40 16.29
C ARG A 157 15.93 24.16 16.20
N ILE A 158 14.76 24.34 15.64
CA ILE A 158 13.77 23.29 15.40
C ILE A 158 13.81 22.91 13.94
N VAL A 159 13.79 21.62 13.62
CA VAL A 159 13.81 21.10 12.25
C VAL A 159 12.62 20.18 12.03
N LEU A 160 11.84 20.47 10.99
CA LEU A 160 10.69 19.69 10.55
C LEU A 160 10.97 19.06 9.18
N VAL A 161 10.70 17.77 9.07
CA VAL A 161 10.73 17.03 7.79
C VAL A 161 9.32 17.03 7.21
N GLY A 162 9.13 17.74 6.11
CA GLY A 162 7.88 17.79 5.35
C GLY A 162 7.99 17.11 3.99
N GLN A 163 6.91 17.18 3.21
CA GLN A 163 6.81 16.56 1.89
C GLN A 163 5.92 17.42 0.98
N GLU A 164 6.24 17.48 -0.30
CA GLU A 164 5.42 18.15 -1.32
C GLU A 164 5.36 17.27 -2.57
N ILE A 165 4.23 17.32 -3.30
CA ILE A 165 4.20 16.92 -4.71
C ILE A 165 4.96 17.96 -5.55
N ILE A 166 5.75 17.51 -6.52
CA ILE A 166 6.55 18.37 -7.40
C ILE A 166 6.10 18.26 -8.87
N PRO A 167 6.49 19.19 -9.77
CA PRO A 167 6.08 19.19 -11.18
C PRO A 167 6.34 17.90 -11.95
N GLN A 168 7.26 17.07 -11.47
CA GLN A 168 7.60 15.76 -12.04
C GLN A 168 6.63 14.64 -11.63
N TRP A 169 5.51 14.95 -10.96
CA TRP A 169 4.47 14.00 -10.59
C TRP A 169 4.95 12.87 -9.68
N ARG A 170 5.77 13.26 -8.72
CA ARG A 170 6.26 12.45 -7.60
C ARG A 170 6.36 13.32 -6.36
N HIS A 171 6.70 12.73 -5.23
CA HIS A 171 6.94 13.47 -4.01
C HIS A 171 8.43 13.84 -3.84
N ALA A 172 8.66 14.97 -3.18
CA ALA A 172 9.97 15.33 -2.66
C ALA A 172 9.85 15.70 -1.19
N THR A 173 10.89 15.41 -0.42
CA THR A 173 10.99 15.82 0.97
C THR A 173 11.40 17.29 1.03
N VAL A 174 10.70 18.08 1.84
CA VAL A 174 10.94 19.52 2.00
C VAL A 174 11.26 19.81 3.44
N MET A 175 12.34 20.53 3.68
CA MET A 175 12.84 20.80 5.02
C MET A 175 12.40 22.17 5.51
N TRP A 176 12.09 22.27 6.80
CA TRP A 176 11.74 23.53 7.45
C TRP A 176 12.53 23.69 8.74
N ALA A 177 12.95 24.92 9.04
CA ALA A 177 13.61 25.24 10.30
C ALA A 177 12.98 26.45 11.00
N SER A 178 13.01 26.46 12.33
CA SER A 178 12.58 27.60 13.15
C SER A 178 13.59 27.89 14.24
N ASP A 179 13.89 29.17 14.44
CA ASP A 179 14.83 29.67 15.46
C ASP A 179 14.11 30.41 16.61
N ASP A 180 12.78 30.46 16.60
CA ASP A 180 11.96 31.25 17.52
C ASP A 180 10.84 30.42 18.18
N LEU A 181 11.14 29.14 18.44
CA LEU A 181 10.24 28.17 19.05
C LEU A 181 8.96 27.92 18.23
N GLY A 182 9.09 27.91 16.90
CA GLY A 182 8.04 27.57 15.95
C GLY A 182 7.13 28.73 15.56
N LYS A 183 7.40 29.98 15.99
CA LYS A 183 6.58 31.14 15.64
C LYS A 183 6.69 31.47 14.16
N THR A 184 7.90 31.37 13.62
CA THR A 184 8.18 31.53 12.18
C THR A 184 9.03 30.37 11.68
N TRP A 185 8.92 30.09 10.38
CA TRP A 185 9.60 28.97 9.73
C TRP A 185 10.29 29.43 8.45
N GLN A 186 11.52 28.95 8.28
CA GLN A 186 12.32 29.07 7.08
C GLN A 186 12.17 27.78 6.26
N ARG A 187 11.86 27.92 4.97
CA ARG A 187 11.88 26.79 4.03
C ARG A 187 13.32 26.54 3.59
N GLY A 188 13.76 25.29 3.70
CA GLY A 188 15.06 24.82 3.24
C GLY A 188 14.98 24.09 1.91
N ASP A 189 15.95 23.21 1.71
CA ASP A 189 16.11 22.38 0.52
C ASP A 189 14.93 21.45 0.29
N MET A 190 14.78 21.08 -0.98
CA MET A 190 13.90 20.05 -1.46
C MET A 190 14.74 18.87 -1.94
N LEU A 191 14.60 17.75 -1.26
CA LEU A 191 15.31 16.51 -1.57
C LEU A 191 14.44 15.65 -2.47
N ASP A 192 14.83 15.54 -3.74
CA ASP A 192 14.21 14.69 -4.75
C ASP A 192 15.23 13.64 -5.24
N TYR A 193 14.97 12.36 -5.00
CA TYR A 193 15.86 11.29 -5.48
C TYR A 193 15.64 10.89 -6.95
N GLY A 194 14.60 11.43 -7.60
CA GLY A 194 14.47 11.44 -9.06
C GLY A 194 13.80 10.23 -9.72
N VAL A 195 13.28 9.27 -8.95
CA VAL A 195 12.67 8.05 -9.51
C VAL A 195 11.15 8.06 -9.39
N GLY A 196 10.49 7.55 -10.44
CA GLY A 196 9.05 7.36 -10.53
C GLY A 196 8.25 8.64 -10.89
N THR A 197 7.00 8.44 -11.28
CA THR A 197 6.04 9.48 -11.74
C THR A 197 4.60 9.16 -11.34
N HIS A 198 4.40 8.43 -10.25
CA HIS A 198 3.08 8.10 -9.70
C HIS A 198 2.93 8.60 -8.26
N ASP A 199 1.72 8.48 -7.72
CA ASP A 199 1.30 8.96 -6.39
C ASP A 199 2.01 8.32 -5.18
N HIS A 200 2.93 7.39 -5.41
CA HIS A 200 3.78 6.76 -4.39
C HIS A 200 5.27 6.88 -4.72
N ALA A 201 5.61 7.58 -5.80
CA ALA A 201 6.96 7.78 -6.27
C ALA A 201 7.65 8.94 -5.54
N GLY A 202 8.97 9.00 -5.66
CA GLY A 202 9.77 10.09 -5.11
C GLY A 202 10.39 9.79 -3.74
N SER A 203 10.96 10.82 -3.14
CA SER A 203 11.43 10.83 -1.75
C SER A 203 10.28 11.33 -0.89
N LEU A 204 9.74 10.43 -0.06
CA LEU A 204 8.49 10.69 0.64
C LEU A 204 8.75 11.07 2.10
N GLU A 205 8.63 10.07 2.96
CA GLU A 205 8.46 10.20 4.40
C GLU A 205 9.81 10.01 5.08
N GLY A 206 10.24 11.01 5.86
CA GLY A 206 11.58 11.03 6.44
C GLY A 206 11.63 11.17 7.95
N THR A 207 12.74 10.74 8.53
CA THR A 207 13.06 10.93 9.95
C THR A 207 14.48 11.45 10.13
N VAL A 208 14.65 12.41 11.04
CA VAL A 208 15.91 13.13 11.25
C VAL A 208 16.38 13.00 12.71
N ILE A 209 17.69 12.87 12.89
CA ILE A 209 18.33 12.93 14.20
C ILE A 209 19.55 13.85 14.16
N GLU A 210 19.81 14.57 15.25
CA GLU A 210 21.07 15.29 15.44
C GLU A 210 22.11 14.34 16.05
N ARG A 211 23.27 14.24 15.39
CA ARG A 211 24.44 13.49 15.84
C ARG A 211 25.24 14.25 16.90
N LYS A 212 26.13 13.56 17.61
CA LYS A 212 26.96 14.15 18.67
C LYS A 212 27.81 15.33 18.20
N ASP A 213 28.30 15.28 16.97
CA ASP A 213 29.12 16.33 16.32
C ASP A 213 28.30 17.56 15.87
N GLY A 214 26.98 17.56 16.08
CA GLY A 214 26.07 18.64 15.68
C GLY A 214 25.58 18.55 14.24
N SER A 215 26.01 17.56 13.47
CA SER A 215 25.42 17.28 12.16
C SER A 215 24.06 16.62 12.29
N LEU A 216 23.19 16.83 11.32
CA LEU A 216 21.92 16.14 11.17
C LEU A 216 22.09 14.96 10.22
N TYR A 217 21.44 13.85 10.54
CA TYR A 217 21.31 12.67 9.71
C TYR A 217 19.84 12.39 9.44
N LEU A 218 19.49 12.28 8.16
CA LEU A 218 18.14 12.01 7.67
C LEU A 218 18.08 10.62 7.06
N LEU A 219 17.01 9.88 7.35
CA LEU A 219 16.62 8.68 6.61
C LEU A 219 15.28 8.94 5.90
N LEU A 220 15.20 8.52 4.64
CA LEU A 220 14.06 8.74 3.75
C LEU A 220 13.50 7.43 3.22
N ARG A 221 12.17 7.32 3.26
CA ARG A 221 11.42 6.31 2.50
C ARG A 221 11.55 6.61 0.99
N THR A 222 11.86 5.56 0.24
CA THR A 222 11.78 5.54 -1.24
C THR A 222 11.11 4.24 -1.72
N GLU A 223 10.95 4.07 -3.03
CA GLU A 223 10.48 2.81 -3.63
C GLU A 223 11.61 1.90 -4.13
N SER A 224 12.87 2.26 -3.86
CA SER A 224 14.05 1.52 -4.31
C SER A 224 14.28 0.18 -3.57
N GLY A 225 13.51 -0.10 -2.51
CA GLY A 225 13.74 -1.24 -1.62
C GLY A 225 14.74 -0.97 -0.48
N PHE A 226 15.24 0.28 -0.40
CA PHE A 226 16.18 0.74 0.62
C PHE A 226 15.76 2.11 1.15
N LEU A 227 16.14 2.41 2.39
CA LEU A 227 16.13 3.78 2.88
C LEU A 227 17.25 4.57 2.20
N TRP A 228 17.04 5.86 2.03
CA TRP A 228 18.04 6.81 1.54
C TRP A 228 18.47 7.74 2.67
N GLU A 229 19.69 8.25 2.60
CA GLU A 229 20.24 9.15 3.60
C GLU A 229 20.66 10.49 3.00
N ALA A 230 20.65 11.52 3.83
CA ALA A 230 21.26 12.83 3.57
C ALA A 230 21.76 13.43 4.89
N THR A 231 22.65 14.42 4.81
CA THR A 231 23.20 15.10 5.99
C THR A 231 23.08 16.61 5.89
N SER A 232 23.02 17.28 7.03
CA SER A 232 22.99 18.75 7.11
C SER A 232 23.76 19.25 8.34
N ARG A 233 24.13 20.53 8.38
CA ARG A 233 24.64 21.20 9.59
C ARG A 233 23.65 22.19 10.20
N ASP A 234 22.64 22.60 9.45
CA ASP A 234 21.73 23.70 9.83
C ASP A 234 20.24 23.35 9.68
N GLY A 235 19.92 22.17 9.13
CA GLY A 235 18.55 21.72 8.86
C GLY A 235 17.91 22.36 7.63
N LEU A 236 18.56 23.33 6.98
CA LEU A 236 18.06 23.99 5.77
C LEU A 236 18.78 23.48 4.52
N LYS A 237 20.10 23.34 4.56
CA LYS A 237 20.91 22.84 3.44
C LYS A 237 21.32 21.40 3.64
N TRP A 238 21.10 20.57 2.63
CA TRP A 238 21.25 19.13 2.72
C TRP A 238 22.13 18.59 1.60
N ASP A 239 23.10 17.76 1.99
CA ASP A 239 24.09 17.17 1.09
C ASP A 239 24.03 15.65 1.13
N GLY A 240 24.57 15.03 0.07
CA GLY A 240 24.89 13.61 0.06
C GLY A 240 23.68 12.67 -0.02
N LEU A 241 22.57 13.11 -0.65
CA LEU A 241 21.39 12.28 -0.87
C LEU A 241 21.78 11.00 -1.63
N LYS A 242 21.74 9.83 -0.97
CA LYS A 242 22.15 8.55 -1.55
C LYS A 242 21.47 7.36 -0.88
N GLN A 243 21.52 6.20 -1.53
CA GLN A 243 20.99 4.95 -0.99
C GLN A 243 21.83 4.44 0.20
N THR A 244 21.16 3.90 1.22
CA THR A 244 21.80 3.20 2.34
C THR A 244 21.87 1.69 2.10
N ALA A 245 22.47 0.95 3.04
CA ALA A 245 22.38 -0.51 3.11
C ALA A 245 21.10 -1.01 3.85
N ILE A 246 20.29 -0.10 4.38
CA ILE A 246 19.11 -0.45 5.19
C ILE A 246 17.96 -0.80 4.25
N GLN A 247 17.69 -2.11 4.12
CA GLN A 247 16.55 -2.59 3.36
C GLN A 247 15.24 -2.13 4.00
N SER A 248 14.30 -1.71 3.15
CA SER A 248 13.00 -1.22 3.56
C SER A 248 11.97 -1.57 2.52
N VAL A 249 10.76 -1.89 2.98
CA VAL A 249 9.58 -1.78 2.12
C VAL A 249 9.12 -0.32 2.11
N THR A 250 8.22 0.04 1.19
CA THR A 250 7.75 1.42 0.98
C THR A 250 6.95 1.97 2.18
N CYS A 251 7.58 2.26 3.33
CA CYS A 251 6.96 2.84 4.54
C CYS A 251 7.95 3.74 5.30
N CYS A 252 7.44 4.72 6.08
CA CYS A 252 8.27 5.64 6.84
C CYS A 252 9.08 4.94 7.93
N PRO A 253 10.37 5.31 8.09
CA PRO A 253 11.14 5.02 9.28
C PRO A 253 10.86 6.04 10.39
N GLN A 254 11.17 5.69 11.64
CA GLN A 254 11.24 6.61 12.76
C GLN A 254 12.55 6.41 13.52
N MET A 255 13.32 7.49 13.67
CA MET A 255 14.48 7.54 14.58
C MET A 255 14.12 8.23 15.89
N SER A 256 14.77 7.82 16.97
CA SER A 256 14.76 8.54 18.25
C SER A 256 16.06 8.32 19.00
N ARG A 257 16.62 9.37 19.60
CA ARG A 257 17.74 9.22 20.54
C ARG A 257 17.19 8.90 21.92
N LEU A 258 17.66 7.81 22.49
CA LEU A 258 17.27 7.33 23.80
C LEU A 258 18.07 8.01 24.92
N ALA A 259 17.58 7.91 26.15
CA ALA A 259 18.19 8.47 27.35
C ALA A 259 19.60 7.90 27.63
N ASP A 260 19.89 6.67 27.18
CA ASP A 260 21.22 6.06 27.28
C ASP A 260 22.19 6.50 26.16
N GLY A 261 21.74 7.38 25.26
CA GLY A 261 22.53 7.98 24.19
C GLY A 261 22.47 7.24 22.86
N ARG A 262 21.95 6.01 22.82
CA ARG A 262 21.78 5.23 21.59
C ARG A 262 20.72 5.84 20.69
N ILE A 263 20.81 5.59 19.39
CA ILE A 263 19.78 5.97 18.42
C ILE A 263 19.00 4.72 18.04
N ALA A 264 17.70 4.71 18.32
CA ALA A 264 16.79 3.67 17.89
C ALA A 264 16.23 3.99 16.50
N LEU A 265 16.13 2.97 15.64
CA LEU A 265 15.45 3.03 14.34
C LEU A 265 14.32 2.00 14.33
N LEU A 266 13.11 2.47 14.03
CA LEU A 266 11.90 1.67 13.93
C LEU A 266 11.36 1.77 12.50
N TRP A 267 11.26 0.65 11.78
CA TRP A 267 10.86 0.65 10.37
C TRP A 267 10.33 -0.71 9.91
N ASN A 268 9.77 -0.76 8.70
CA ASN A 268 9.39 -2.01 8.04
C ASN A 268 10.49 -2.45 7.07
N ALA A 269 11.31 -3.41 7.49
CA ALA A 269 12.18 -4.17 6.58
C ALA A 269 11.35 -5.23 5.81
N PRO A 270 11.86 -5.80 4.70
CA PRO A 270 11.28 -7.00 4.11
C PRO A 270 11.09 -8.09 5.19
N PRO A 271 9.92 -8.74 5.27
CA PRO A 271 9.64 -9.67 6.35
C PRO A 271 10.54 -10.90 6.27
N ARG A 272 10.92 -11.47 7.41
CA ARG A 272 11.85 -12.60 7.52
C ARG A 272 11.43 -13.83 6.71
N HIS A 273 10.12 -14.06 6.54
CA HIS A 273 9.58 -15.18 5.76
C HIS A 273 9.48 -14.91 4.25
N ASP A 274 9.59 -13.65 3.82
CA ASP A 274 9.63 -13.23 2.41
C ASP A 274 10.64 -12.08 2.23
N PRO A 275 11.96 -12.35 2.27
CA PRO A 275 12.99 -11.31 2.19
C PRO A 275 13.05 -10.58 0.85
N LYS A 276 12.33 -11.07 -0.17
CA LYS A 276 12.24 -10.44 -1.50
C LYS A 276 11.04 -9.50 -1.61
N SER A 277 10.20 -9.42 -0.58
CA SER A 277 9.03 -8.56 -0.59
C SER A 277 9.45 -7.08 -0.64
N GLY A 278 8.96 -6.34 -1.63
CA GLY A 278 9.15 -4.89 -1.72
C GLY A 278 8.03 -4.07 -1.05
N SER A 279 6.95 -4.72 -0.59
CA SER A 279 5.73 -4.03 -0.16
C SER A 279 5.08 -4.58 1.11
N SER A 280 5.46 -5.76 1.59
CA SER A 280 4.85 -6.36 2.78
C SER A 280 5.26 -5.63 4.06
N ARG A 281 4.28 -5.16 4.83
CA ARG A 281 4.48 -4.41 6.09
C ARG A 281 4.03 -5.19 7.31
N VAL A 282 4.12 -6.52 7.24
CA VAL A 282 3.61 -7.46 8.24
C VAL A 282 4.49 -7.58 9.48
N GLU A 283 5.77 -7.19 9.41
CA GLU A 283 6.69 -7.15 10.55
C GLU A 283 7.21 -5.72 10.78
N LEU A 284 7.32 -5.31 12.05
CA LEU A 284 7.91 -4.03 12.45
C LEU A 284 9.25 -4.28 13.15
N SER A 285 10.31 -3.72 12.59
CA SER A 285 11.71 -3.93 13.00
C SER A 285 12.22 -2.77 13.85
N LEU A 286 12.95 -3.09 14.91
CA LEU A 286 13.67 -2.15 15.78
C LEU A 286 15.16 -2.50 15.78
N ALA A 287 16.02 -1.52 15.54
CA ALA A 287 17.47 -1.64 15.68
C ALA A 287 18.05 -0.43 16.41
N PHE A 288 19.29 -0.57 16.89
CA PHE A 288 19.99 0.48 17.63
C PHE A 288 21.34 0.79 16.98
N SER A 289 21.74 2.05 17.08
CA SER A 289 23.08 2.51 16.75
C SER A 289 23.71 3.17 17.97
N ASP A 290 24.92 2.72 18.30
CA ASP A 290 25.73 3.24 19.41
C ASP A 290 26.86 4.16 18.90
N ASP A 291 27.00 4.26 17.58
CA ASP A 291 28.08 4.92 16.84
C ASP A 291 27.58 6.03 15.92
N GLU A 292 26.53 6.75 16.35
CA GLU A 292 25.99 7.92 15.65
C GLU A 292 25.55 7.60 14.21
N THR A 293 24.82 6.49 14.04
CA THR A 293 24.23 5.97 12.78
C THR A 293 25.21 5.41 11.76
N ALA A 294 26.48 5.19 12.14
CA ALA A 294 27.46 4.56 11.26
C ALA A 294 27.18 3.06 11.06
N SER A 295 26.69 2.38 12.09
CA SER A 295 26.22 0.99 12.02
C SER A 295 24.94 0.78 12.82
N TRP A 296 24.26 -0.33 12.55
CA TRP A 296 23.00 -0.71 13.19
C TRP A 296 23.10 -2.14 13.71
N SER A 297 22.54 -2.39 14.90
CA SER A 297 22.40 -3.71 15.47
C SER A 297 21.56 -4.61 14.56
N LYS A 298 21.63 -5.93 14.79
CA LYS A 298 20.66 -6.87 14.19
C LYS A 298 19.23 -6.42 14.57
N PRO A 299 18.30 -6.32 13.60
CA PRO A 299 16.93 -5.92 13.91
C PRO A 299 16.20 -6.95 14.78
N VAL A 300 15.40 -6.45 15.72
CA VAL A 300 14.45 -7.21 16.53
C VAL A 300 13.04 -6.92 16.02
N ILE A 301 12.22 -7.95 15.80
CA ILE A 301 10.81 -7.75 15.42
C ILE A 301 9.98 -7.49 16.67
N VAL A 302 9.50 -6.26 16.82
CA VAL A 302 8.75 -5.82 18.01
C VAL A 302 7.25 -6.09 17.91
N ALA A 303 6.73 -6.18 16.69
CA ALA A 303 5.35 -6.54 16.41
C ALA A 303 5.21 -7.16 15.01
N ALA A 304 4.21 -8.03 14.84
CA ALA A 304 3.87 -8.60 13.55
C ALA A 304 2.36 -8.84 13.38
N ASN A 305 1.86 -8.80 12.14
CA ASN A 305 0.49 -9.16 11.81
C ASN A 305 0.43 -9.92 10.47
N TYR A 306 0.31 -11.24 10.54
CA TYR A 306 0.37 -12.14 9.39
C TYR A 306 -0.99 -12.56 8.82
N VAL A 307 -2.09 -12.00 9.33
CA VAL A 307 -3.41 -12.25 8.74
C VAL A 307 -3.45 -11.68 7.31
N PRO A 308 -4.30 -12.19 6.41
CA PRO A 308 -4.43 -11.63 5.06
C PRO A 308 -4.69 -10.11 5.08
N GLY A 309 -3.80 -9.33 4.46
CA GLY A 309 -3.87 -7.86 4.45
C GLY A 309 -3.38 -7.18 5.74
N GLY A 310 -2.94 -7.96 6.73
CA GLY A 310 -2.34 -7.53 7.99
C GLY A 310 -1.12 -6.65 7.76
N ARG A 311 -0.91 -5.70 8.67
CA ARG A 311 0.22 -4.75 8.64
C ARG A 311 0.45 -4.17 10.02
N VAL A 312 1.66 -3.66 10.26
CA VAL A 312 2.05 -2.85 11.42
C VAL A 312 3.00 -1.76 10.93
N SER A 313 2.44 -0.61 10.52
CA SER A 313 3.20 0.36 9.70
C SER A 313 2.79 1.81 9.97
N TYR A 314 3.63 2.75 9.55
CA TYR A 314 3.61 4.15 9.98
C TYR A 314 3.86 4.29 11.48
N PRO A 315 5.08 3.94 11.94
CA PRO A 315 5.36 3.74 13.36
C PRO A 315 5.76 5.04 14.06
N TYR A 316 5.28 5.24 15.29
CA TYR A 316 5.79 6.24 16.23
C TYR A 316 6.53 5.55 17.37
N LEU A 317 7.67 6.12 17.74
CA LEU A 317 8.51 5.66 18.84
C LEU A 317 8.63 6.76 19.88
N TYR A 318 8.26 6.47 21.12
CA TYR A 318 8.33 7.39 22.24
C TYR A 318 8.99 6.70 23.43
N GLU A 319 10.11 7.22 23.92
CA GLU A 319 10.70 6.74 25.16
C GLU A 319 10.01 7.44 26.34
N ARG A 320 9.12 6.71 27.02
CA ARG A 320 8.31 7.26 28.12
C ARG A 320 9.15 7.49 29.37
N LYS A 321 10.02 6.53 29.68
CA LYS A 321 11.01 6.50 30.76
C LYS A 321 12.28 5.88 30.19
N PRO A 322 13.48 6.14 30.76
CA PRO A 322 14.71 5.53 30.26
C PRO A 322 14.57 4.02 30.04
N GLY A 323 14.70 3.59 28.78
CA GLY A 323 14.53 2.21 28.33
C GLY A 323 13.09 1.74 28.09
N GLU A 324 12.04 2.40 28.61
CA GLU A 324 10.64 2.04 28.35
C GLU A 324 10.14 2.73 27.07
N LEU A 325 9.98 1.94 26.01
CA LEU A 325 9.51 2.41 24.71
C LEU A 325 8.01 2.19 24.58
N TRP A 326 7.27 3.23 24.22
CA TRP A 326 5.91 3.14 23.70
C TRP A 326 5.96 3.20 22.18
N ILE A 327 5.30 2.23 21.54
CA ILE A 327 5.28 2.09 20.09
C ILE A 327 3.82 2.06 19.64
N THR A 328 3.49 2.94 18.69
CA THR A 328 2.16 2.96 18.08
C THR A 328 2.27 3.02 16.56
N THR A 329 1.24 2.56 15.85
CA THR A 329 1.19 2.67 14.39
C THR A 329 -0.10 3.34 13.92
N MET A 330 -0.04 4.09 12.82
CA MET A 330 -1.24 4.60 12.16
C MET A 330 -1.99 3.47 11.45
N GLN A 331 -1.29 2.57 10.77
CA GLN A 331 -1.92 1.40 10.15
C GLN A 331 -1.61 0.13 10.93
N GLY A 332 -2.62 -0.74 11.08
CA GLY A 332 -2.49 -2.00 11.81
C GLY A 332 -2.83 -1.94 13.31
N GLY A 333 -3.12 -0.75 13.85
CA GLY A 333 -3.66 -0.60 15.20
C GLY A 333 -2.70 -0.97 16.34
N LEU A 334 -1.39 -1.01 16.11
CA LEU A 334 -0.42 -1.37 17.15
C LEU A 334 -0.42 -0.33 18.27
N ARG A 335 -0.59 -0.76 19.52
CA ARG A 335 -0.47 0.06 20.73
C ARG A 335 0.26 -0.75 21.78
N MET A 336 1.58 -0.57 21.90
CA MET A 336 2.40 -1.43 22.76
C MET A 336 3.43 -0.64 23.55
N LYS A 337 3.95 -1.28 24.59
CA LYS A 337 5.16 -0.86 25.29
C LYS A 337 6.10 -2.04 25.52
N VAL A 338 7.40 -1.76 25.55
CA VAL A 338 8.47 -2.73 25.77
C VAL A 338 9.69 -2.04 26.38
N ASN A 339 10.47 -2.74 27.21
CA ASN A 339 11.75 -2.21 27.68
C ASN A 339 12.89 -2.68 26.77
N THR A 340 13.85 -1.79 26.48
CA THR A 340 15.02 -2.11 25.66
C THR A 340 15.87 -3.24 26.25
N ALA A 341 15.95 -3.33 27.58
CA ALA A 341 16.66 -4.41 28.28
C ALA A 341 16.04 -5.79 28.06
N ASP A 342 14.74 -5.86 27.75
CA ASP A 342 14.02 -7.12 27.60
C ASP A 342 14.00 -7.64 26.15
N LEU A 343 14.49 -6.86 25.19
CA LEU A 343 14.45 -7.21 23.75
C LEU A 343 15.31 -8.42 23.39
N GLY A 344 16.30 -8.78 24.21
CA GLY A 344 17.09 -10.00 24.03
C GLY A 344 16.43 -11.26 24.58
N ALA A 345 15.35 -11.14 25.36
CA ALA A 345 14.74 -12.23 26.11
C ALA A 345 13.54 -12.86 25.37
N GLY A 346 13.69 -13.12 24.07
CA GLY A 346 12.70 -13.75 23.21
C GLY A 346 12.70 -13.18 21.80
N GLU A 347 11.88 -13.75 20.93
CA GLU A 347 11.58 -13.19 19.62
C GLU A 347 10.18 -13.65 19.16
N ILE A 348 9.57 -12.90 18.26
CA ILE A 348 8.41 -13.39 17.52
C ILE A 348 8.92 -14.47 16.55
N PRO A 349 8.38 -15.71 16.56
CA PRO A 349 8.77 -16.75 15.63
C PRO A 349 8.64 -16.28 14.17
N VAL A 350 9.55 -16.75 13.31
CA VAL A 350 9.42 -16.50 11.87
C VAL A 350 8.14 -17.15 11.38
N PHE A 351 7.27 -16.37 10.75
CA PHE A 351 6.01 -16.87 10.22
C PHE A 351 6.27 -17.93 9.16
N VAL A 352 5.55 -19.04 9.27
CA VAL A 352 5.50 -20.07 8.24
C VAL A 352 4.12 -19.95 7.60
N PRO A 353 4.03 -19.42 6.36
CA PRO A 353 2.76 -19.37 5.66
C PRO A 353 2.11 -20.75 5.63
N PRO A 354 0.78 -20.84 5.85
CA PRO A 354 0.10 -22.11 5.69
C PRO A 354 0.36 -22.61 4.27
N PRO A 355 0.58 -23.93 4.08
CA PRO A 355 0.76 -24.48 2.75
C PRO A 355 -0.44 -24.08 1.89
N LYS A 356 -0.16 -23.57 0.68
CA LYS A 356 -1.20 -23.21 -0.27
C LYS A 356 -2.12 -24.42 -0.43
N ALA A 357 -3.42 -24.24 -0.16
CA ALA A 357 -4.38 -25.33 -0.27
C ALA A 357 -4.32 -25.92 -1.69
N LEU A 358 -3.90 -27.18 -1.78
CA LEU A 358 -3.77 -27.86 -3.06
C LEU A 358 -5.17 -28.07 -3.66
N PRO A 359 -5.33 -27.95 -4.99
CA PRO A 359 -6.59 -28.32 -5.64
C PRO A 359 -6.96 -29.77 -5.31
N LYS A 360 -8.24 -29.99 -4.97
CA LYS A 360 -8.76 -31.34 -4.73
C LYS A 360 -8.96 -32.07 -6.07
N PRO A 361 -8.62 -33.37 -6.17
CA PRO A 361 -8.99 -34.19 -7.32
C PRO A 361 -10.49 -34.11 -7.63
N GLY A 362 -10.83 -34.01 -8.91
CA GLY A 362 -12.22 -33.85 -9.37
C GLY A 362 -12.81 -32.44 -9.18
N GLY A 363 -12.02 -31.48 -8.71
CA GLY A 363 -12.40 -30.07 -8.61
C GLY A 363 -12.32 -29.29 -9.93
N ILE A 364 -12.47 -27.97 -9.83
CA ILE A 364 -12.37 -27.02 -10.95
C ILE A 364 -11.09 -26.20 -10.77
N ILE A 365 -10.29 -26.05 -11.82
CA ILE A 365 -9.11 -25.18 -11.80
C ILE A 365 -9.32 -24.00 -12.76
N MET A 366 -9.21 -22.78 -12.22
CA MET A 366 -9.22 -21.53 -12.97
C MET A 366 -7.77 -21.19 -13.35
N PHE A 367 -7.37 -21.53 -14.56
CA PHE A 367 -6.01 -21.40 -15.08
C PHE A 367 -5.85 -20.15 -15.93
N GLY A 368 -5.13 -19.16 -15.44
CA GLY A 368 -5.01 -17.89 -16.17
C GLY A 368 -3.91 -16.95 -15.68
N ASP A 369 -4.05 -15.67 -16.01
CA ASP A 369 -3.05 -14.64 -15.75
C ASP A 369 -3.44 -13.69 -14.60
N SER A 370 -3.09 -12.41 -14.68
CA SER A 370 -3.42 -11.40 -13.68
C SER A 370 -4.93 -11.11 -13.56
N THR A 371 -5.72 -11.43 -14.59
CA THR A 371 -7.19 -11.27 -14.54
C THR A 371 -7.85 -12.39 -13.72
N THR A 372 -7.17 -13.53 -13.59
CA THR A 372 -7.55 -14.64 -12.72
C THR A 372 -7.02 -14.45 -11.31
N ALA A 373 -5.78 -13.96 -11.16
CA ALA A 373 -5.08 -13.87 -9.88
C ALA A 373 -5.77 -12.94 -8.85
N PRO A 374 -5.64 -13.21 -7.53
CA PRO A 374 -6.09 -12.29 -6.50
C PRO A 374 -5.47 -10.89 -6.65
N ARG A 375 -6.28 -9.83 -6.50
CA ARG A 375 -5.85 -8.43 -6.63
C ARG A 375 -6.49 -7.54 -5.57
N GLY A 376 -5.68 -7.01 -4.67
CA GLY A 376 -6.16 -6.15 -3.58
C GLY A 376 -7.27 -6.80 -2.76
N ALA A 377 -8.31 -6.03 -2.44
CA ALA A 377 -9.49 -6.51 -1.72
C ALA A 377 -10.63 -7.01 -2.65
N VAL A 378 -10.41 -7.08 -3.96
CA VAL A 378 -11.47 -7.44 -4.92
C VAL A 378 -11.79 -8.93 -4.83
N LYS A 379 -13.08 -9.27 -4.70
CA LYS A 379 -13.54 -10.66 -4.72
C LYS A 379 -13.48 -11.20 -6.16
N VAL A 380 -12.41 -11.92 -6.48
CA VAL A 380 -12.17 -12.50 -7.81
C VAL A 380 -13.22 -13.53 -8.21
N TYR A 381 -13.36 -13.74 -9.53
CA TYR A 381 -14.41 -14.60 -10.09
C TYR A 381 -14.30 -16.06 -9.61
N ALA A 382 -13.09 -16.57 -9.33
CA ALA A 382 -12.91 -17.93 -8.82
C ALA A 382 -13.68 -18.15 -7.49
N THR A 383 -13.55 -17.20 -6.55
CA THR A 383 -14.27 -17.22 -5.27
C THR A 383 -15.78 -17.06 -5.46
N ARG A 384 -16.20 -16.25 -6.43
CA ARG A 384 -17.62 -16.04 -6.76
C ARG A 384 -18.26 -17.30 -7.34
N VAL A 385 -17.57 -17.97 -8.27
CA VAL A 385 -18.02 -19.24 -8.85
C VAL A 385 -18.13 -20.31 -7.77
N GLU A 386 -17.14 -20.43 -6.89
CA GLU A 386 -17.20 -21.37 -5.77
C GLU A 386 -18.41 -21.12 -4.89
N THR A 387 -18.63 -19.87 -4.48
CA THR A 387 -19.79 -19.48 -3.66
C THR A 387 -21.10 -19.84 -4.37
N ALA A 388 -21.20 -19.51 -5.66
CA ALA A 388 -22.42 -19.76 -6.44
C ALA A 388 -22.72 -21.26 -6.61
N LEU A 389 -21.69 -22.09 -6.79
CA LEU A 389 -21.83 -23.54 -6.86
C LEU A 389 -22.24 -24.14 -5.51
N GLN A 390 -21.64 -23.69 -4.40
CA GLN A 390 -21.99 -24.14 -3.06
C GLN A 390 -23.42 -23.76 -2.68
N ASN A 391 -23.88 -22.56 -3.06
CA ASN A 391 -25.25 -22.11 -2.81
C ASN A 391 -26.32 -22.97 -3.49
N ILE A 392 -25.96 -23.72 -4.54
CA ILE A 392 -26.85 -24.68 -5.21
C ILE A 392 -26.56 -26.13 -4.80
N GLY A 393 -25.84 -26.35 -3.70
CA GLY A 393 -25.55 -27.66 -3.14
C GLY A 393 -24.41 -28.44 -3.81
N SER A 394 -23.61 -27.82 -4.68
CA SER A 394 -22.46 -28.48 -5.31
C SER A 394 -21.30 -28.64 -4.32
N SER A 395 -20.65 -29.80 -4.35
CA SER A 395 -19.43 -30.08 -3.60
C SER A 395 -18.13 -29.82 -4.38
N LEU A 396 -18.23 -29.30 -5.62
CA LEU A 396 -17.05 -29.01 -6.45
C LEU A 396 -16.24 -27.86 -5.86
N SER A 397 -14.98 -28.13 -5.52
CA SER A 397 -14.03 -27.09 -5.11
C SER A 397 -13.53 -26.30 -6.31
N VAL A 398 -13.28 -25.00 -6.15
CA VAL A 398 -12.68 -24.16 -7.19
C VAL A 398 -11.31 -23.68 -6.73
N HIS A 399 -10.28 -23.97 -7.52
CA HIS A 399 -8.92 -23.49 -7.27
C HIS A 399 -8.53 -22.38 -8.25
N ASN A 400 -7.93 -21.32 -7.72
CA ASN A 400 -7.38 -20.22 -8.51
C ASN A 400 -5.89 -20.46 -8.83
N ALA A 401 -5.60 -20.75 -10.10
CA ALA A 401 -4.27 -20.90 -10.65
C ALA A 401 -3.87 -19.72 -11.56
N GLY A 402 -4.32 -18.51 -11.21
CA GLY A 402 -3.93 -17.26 -11.85
C GLY A 402 -2.53 -16.81 -11.43
N ILE A 403 -1.66 -16.47 -12.38
CA ILE A 403 -0.35 -15.88 -12.10
C ILE A 403 -0.18 -14.58 -12.88
N PRO A 404 0.07 -13.44 -12.22
CA PRO A 404 0.24 -12.17 -12.90
C PRO A 404 1.33 -12.19 -13.98
N SER A 405 1.11 -11.39 -15.01
CA SER A 405 2.04 -11.21 -16.15
C SER A 405 2.36 -12.47 -16.96
N ASN A 406 1.72 -13.62 -16.67
CA ASN A 406 1.99 -14.85 -17.40
C ASN A 406 1.39 -14.82 -18.80
N THR A 407 2.15 -15.31 -19.78
CA THR A 407 1.70 -15.60 -21.15
C THR A 407 1.38 -17.10 -21.31
N THR A 408 0.79 -17.49 -22.44
CA THR A 408 0.56 -18.90 -22.78
C THR A 408 1.84 -19.74 -22.85
N VAL A 409 2.99 -19.14 -23.14
CA VAL A 409 4.31 -19.82 -23.11
C VAL A 409 4.67 -20.25 -21.68
N GLN A 410 4.43 -19.38 -20.70
CA GLN A 410 4.64 -19.71 -19.28
C GLN A 410 3.55 -20.66 -18.77
N ALA A 411 2.31 -20.48 -19.23
CA ALA A 411 1.22 -21.40 -18.94
C ALA A 411 1.56 -22.84 -19.37
N ARG A 412 2.11 -23.05 -20.56
CA ARG A 412 2.58 -24.37 -21.02
C ARG A 412 3.58 -25.01 -20.07
N LYS A 413 4.54 -24.23 -19.55
CA LYS A 413 5.58 -24.73 -18.63
C LYS A 413 5.00 -25.15 -17.28
N ARG A 414 3.95 -24.48 -16.81
CA ARG A 414 3.33 -24.75 -15.50
C ARG A 414 2.08 -25.62 -15.56
N LEU A 415 1.60 -26.00 -16.75
CA LEU A 415 0.37 -26.79 -16.92
C LEU A 415 0.39 -28.08 -16.09
N GLN A 416 1.51 -28.80 -16.10
CA GLN A 416 1.65 -30.04 -15.33
C GLN A 416 1.54 -29.78 -13.82
N GLU A 417 2.25 -28.76 -13.33
CA GLU A 417 2.38 -28.46 -11.91
C GLU A 417 1.10 -27.83 -11.34
N ASP A 418 0.53 -26.86 -12.04
CA ASP A 418 -0.58 -26.07 -11.52
C ASP A 418 -1.96 -26.69 -11.83
N VAL A 419 -2.02 -27.63 -12.78
CA VAL A 419 -3.28 -28.17 -13.30
C VAL A 419 -3.29 -29.69 -13.29
N LEU A 420 -2.50 -30.34 -14.15
CA LEU A 420 -2.71 -31.76 -14.49
C LEU A 420 -2.41 -32.70 -13.33
N ARG A 421 -1.38 -32.41 -12.52
CA ARG A 421 -1.03 -33.24 -11.35
C ARG A 421 -2.18 -33.35 -10.34
N HIS A 422 -3.13 -32.42 -10.37
CA HIS A 422 -4.26 -32.35 -9.46
C HIS A 422 -5.52 -33.06 -9.97
N LYS A 423 -5.49 -33.66 -11.16
CA LYS A 423 -6.61 -34.43 -11.74
C LYS A 423 -7.95 -33.68 -11.68
N PRO A 424 -8.03 -32.45 -12.22
CA PRO A 424 -9.27 -31.67 -12.19
C PRO A 424 -10.37 -32.32 -13.02
N ARG A 425 -11.63 -32.06 -12.67
CA ARG A 425 -12.79 -32.41 -13.50
C ARG A 425 -13.00 -31.39 -14.61
N VAL A 426 -12.78 -30.11 -14.32
CA VAL A 426 -12.90 -28.99 -15.27
C VAL A 426 -11.70 -28.07 -15.14
N VAL A 427 -11.16 -27.64 -16.28
CA VAL A 427 -10.15 -26.58 -16.36
C VAL A 427 -10.73 -25.43 -17.17
N VAL A 428 -10.75 -24.25 -16.56
CA VAL A 428 -11.14 -23.00 -17.22
C VAL A 428 -9.87 -22.26 -17.58
N MET A 429 -9.66 -21.93 -18.86
CA MET A 429 -8.45 -21.27 -19.35
C MET A 429 -8.74 -19.84 -19.81
N GLN A 430 -8.03 -18.86 -19.24
CA GLN A 430 -8.11 -17.45 -19.64
C GLN A 430 -6.71 -16.81 -19.74
N PHE A 431 -6.30 -16.55 -20.98
CA PHE A 431 -5.05 -15.88 -21.36
C PHE A 431 -5.28 -15.09 -22.65
N GLY A 432 -4.48 -14.05 -22.86
CA GLY A 432 -4.46 -13.31 -24.13
C GLY A 432 -3.95 -11.88 -24.00
N ILE A 433 -4.23 -11.20 -22.87
CA ILE A 433 -3.81 -9.80 -22.66
C ILE A 433 -2.29 -9.67 -22.68
N ASN A 434 -1.59 -10.52 -21.94
CA ASN A 434 -0.12 -10.48 -21.89
C ASN A 434 0.50 -10.95 -23.22
N ASP A 435 -0.08 -11.97 -23.85
CA ASP A 435 0.38 -12.53 -25.12
C ASP A 435 0.31 -11.50 -26.26
N SER A 436 -0.81 -10.80 -26.37
CA SER A 436 -1.06 -9.84 -27.45
C SER A 436 -0.38 -8.48 -27.25
N ALA A 437 0.18 -8.22 -26.06
CA ALA A 437 0.79 -6.94 -25.74
C ALA A 437 2.07 -6.70 -26.56
N VAL A 438 2.24 -5.48 -27.06
CA VAL A 438 3.45 -4.99 -27.72
C VAL A 438 4.07 -3.95 -26.80
N ASP A 439 5.25 -4.24 -26.26
CA ASP A 439 5.93 -3.38 -25.29
C ASP A 439 6.62 -2.18 -25.96
N VAL A 440 5.83 -1.27 -26.53
CA VAL A 440 6.29 -0.07 -27.28
C VAL A 440 7.02 0.96 -26.40
N TRP A 441 6.95 0.82 -25.08
CA TRP A 441 7.67 1.64 -24.10
C TRP A 441 9.12 1.19 -23.88
N LYS A 442 9.53 0.00 -24.35
CA LYS A 442 10.91 -0.49 -24.22
C LYS A 442 11.89 0.35 -25.07
N LYS A 443 13.18 0.18 -24.79
CA LYS A 443 14.29 0.76 -25.56
C LYS A 443 15.23 -0.36 -26.04
N PRO A 444 15.25 -0.70 -27.34
CA PRO A 444 14.35 -0.20 -28.40
C PRO A 444 12.88 -0.66 -28.21
N PRO A 445 11.88 0.05 -28.76
CA PRO A 445 10.48 -0.36 -28.72
C PRO A 445 10.26 -1.73 -29.36
N ALA A 446 9.42 -2.57 -28.77
CA ALA A 446 9.00 -3.81 -29.42
C ALA A 446 8.09 -3.50 -30.61
N THR A 447 8.20 -4.30 -31.68
CA THR A 447 7.36 -4.20 -32.88
C THR A 447 6.33 -5.33 -32.97
N GLU A 448 6.52 -6.40 -32.19
CA GLU A 448 5.71 -7.62 -32.23
C GLU A 448 5.12 -7.95 -30.85
N PRO A 449 4.00 -8.69 -30.80
CA PRO A 449 3.42 -9.19 -29.56
C PRO A 449 4.41 -10.05 -28.74
N ARG A 450 4.24 -10.10 -27.42
CA ARG A 450 5.07 -10.92 -26.52
C ARG A 450 5.06 -12.41 -26.89
N VAL A 451 3.95 -12.89 -27.44
CA VAL A 451 3.82 -14.24 -28.03
C VAL A 451 3.12 -14.07 -29.36
N SER A 452 3.64 -14.62 -30.46
CA SER A 452 2.99 -14.50 -31.77
C SER A 452 1.62 -15.17 -31.80
N LEU A 453 0.73 -14.75 -32.70
CA LEU A 453 -0.63 -15.29 -32.80
C LEU A 453 -0.63 -16.81 -33.08
N SER A 454 0.29 -17.28 -33.93
CA SER A 454 0.44 -18.72 -34.19
C SER A 454 0.88 -19.46 -32.94
N ALA A 455 1.92 -18.99 -32.25
CA ALA A 455 2.40 -19.60 -31.02
C ALA A 455 1.33 -19.59 -29.91
N PHE A 456 0.54 -18.53 -29.81
CA PHE A 456 -0.60 -18.44 -28.88
C PHE A 456 -1.63 -19.54 -29.14
N ILE A 457 -2.03 -19.74 -30.40
CA ILE A 457 -2.99 -20.79 -30.79
C ILE A 457 -2.40 -22.19 -30.62
N ASP A 458 -1.13 -22.39 -30.98
CA ASP A 458 -0.43 -23.66 -30.77
C ASP A 458 -0.32 -24.00 -29.28
N ASN A 459 -0.03 -23.01 -28.44
CA ASN A 459 0.00 -23.18 -26.99
C ASN A 459 -1.37 -23.56 -26.45
N TYR A 460 -2.44 -22.85 -26.83
CA TYR A 460 -3.80 -23.19 -26.41
C TYR A 460 -4.20 -24.60 -26.87
N ARG A 461 -4.00 -24.93 -28.15
CA ARG A 461 -4.27 -26.27 -28.68
C ARG A 461 -3.57 -27.34 -27.87
N ALA A 462 -2.27 -27.15 -27.61
CA ALA A 462 -1.49 -28.11 -26.86
C ALA A 462 -1.93 -28.20 -25.38
N MET A 463 -2.29 -27.09 -24.73
CA MET A 463 -2.84 -27.11 -23.36
C MET A 463 -4.20 -27.80 -23.29
N ILE A 464 -5.11 -27.51 -24.23
CA ILE A 464 -6.44 -28.13 -24.33
C ILE A 464 -6.30 -29.63 -24.55
N THR A 465 -5.51 -30.04 -25.56
CA THR A 465 -5.29 -31.46 -25.88
C THR A 465 -4.70 -32.22 -24.70
N GLU A 466 -3.68 -31.68 -24.03
CA GLU A 466 -3.06 -32.36 -22.88
C GLU A 466 -4.03 -32.48 -21.69
N THR A 467 -4.83 -31.44 -21.46
CA THR A 467 -5.84 -31.44 -20.39
C THR A 467 -6.94 -32.48 -20.66
N GLN A 468 -7.41 -32.57 -21.91
CA GLN A 468 -8.42 -33.55 -22.31
C GLN A 468 -7.87 -34.99 -22.28
N LYS A 469 -6.61 -35.22 -22.63
CA LYS A 469 -5.94 -36.53 -22.49
C LYS A 469 -5.94 -37.03 -21.05
N GLN A 470 -5.89 -36.14 -20.07
CA GLN A 470 -5.99 -36.46 -18.64
C GLN A 470 -7.44 -36.63 -18.15
N GLY A 471 -8.43 -36.58 -19.05
CA GLY A 471 -9.85 -36.79 -18.75
C GLY A 471 -10.59 -35.57 -18.21
N ALA A 472 -9.96 -34.40 -18.18
CA ALA A 472 -10.59 -33.16 -17.71
C ALA A 472 -11.36 -32.46 -18.86
N LYS A 473 -12.54 -31.92 -18.55
CA LYS A 473 -13.27 -31.05 -19.48
C LYS A 473 -12.62 -29.66 -19.51
N VAL A 474 -12.58 -29.02 -20.67
CA VAL A 474 -11.94 -27.71 -20.85
C VAL A 474 -12.98 -26.67 -21.25
N ILE A 475 -12.97 -25.52 -20.58
CA ILE A 475 -13.69 -24.32 -20.96
C ILE A 475 -12.66 -23.24 -21.25
N VAL A 476 -12.78 -22.56 -22.39
CA VAL A 476 -11.92 -21.44 -22.74
C VAL A 476 -12.68 -20.12 -22.59
N MET A 477 -11.98 -19.05 -22.24
CA MET A 477 -12.54 -17.72 -22.09
C MET A 477 -11.82 -16.73 -23.00
N THR A 478 -12.58 -15.83 -23.62
CA THR A 478 -11.97 -14.60 -24.15
C THR A 478 -11.52 -13.69 -22.99
N THR A 479 -10.66 -12.73 -23.29
CA THR A 479 -10.21 -11.74 -22.30
C THR A 479 -11.34 -10.76 -21.94
N ASN A 480 -11.21 -10.00 -20.86
CA ASN A 480 -12.02 -8.78 -20.73
C ASN A 480 -11.56 -7.70 -21.73
N PRO A 481 -12.39 -6.68 -22.01
CA PRO A 481 -11.96 -5.51 -22.76
C PRO A 481 -10.88 -4.70 -22.03
N LEU A 482 -10.11 -3.94 -22.80
CA LEU A 482 -9.13 -2.99 -22.29
C LEU A 482 -9.56 -1.55 -22.53
N ARG A 483 -9.17 -0.65 -21.62
CA ARG A 483 -9.50 0.77 -21.68
C ARG A 483 -8.31 1.63 -21.32
N TRP A 484 -8.28 2.83 -21.89
CA TRP A 484 -7.20 3.75 -21.66
C TRP A 484 -7.29 4.37 -20.26
N THR A 485 -6.17 4.31 -19.55
CA THR A 485 -5.86 5.22 -18.44
C THR A 485 -4.66 6.08 -18.82
N SER A 486 -4.42 7.13 -18.06
CA SER A 486 -3.29 8.05 -18.24
C SER A 486 -1.97 7.29 -18.23
N LYS A 487 -1.83 6.32 -17.33
CA LYS A 487 -0.65 5.45 -17.26
C LYS A 487 -0.54 4.52 -18.48
N LEU A 488 -1.65 3.94 -18.94
CA LEU A 488 -1.63 3.08 -20.12
C LEU A 488 -1.34 3.88 -21.39
N ARG A 489 -1.81 5.12 -21.51
CA ARG A 489 -1.49 6.03 -22.63
C ARG A 489 -0.01 6.40 -22.64
N GLU A 490 0.60 6.65 -21.48
CA GLU A 490 2.04 6.90 -21.36
C GLU A 490 2.87 5.71 -21.88
N LEU A 491 2.48 4.49 -21.51
CA LEU A 491 3.23 3.29 -21.83
C LEU A 491 2.92 2.73 -23.23
N TYR A 492 1.66 2.76 -23.65
CA TYR A 492 1.16 2.06 -24.83
C TYR A 492 0.48 2.98 -25.85
N GLY A 493 0.38 4.29 -25.62
CA GLY A 493 -0.28 5.25 -26.52
C GLY A 493 0.48 5.57 -27.81
N LYS A 494 1.13 4.56 -28.41
CA LYS A 494 1.90 4.62 -29.65
C LYS A 494 1.50 3.45 -30.55
N PRO A 495 1.73 3.53 -31.88
CA PRO A 495 1.51 2.41 -32.77
C PRO A 495 2.16 1.12 -32.25
N PRO A 496 1.48 -0.05 -32.32
CA PRO A 496 0.28 -0.31 -33.12
C PRO A 496 -1.05 0.06 -32.45
N TYR A 497 -1.04 0.61 -31.23
CA TYR A 497 -2.25 1.00 -30.52
C TYR A 497 -2.80 2.34 -31.04
N ASN A 498 -4.12 2.48 -31.03
CA ASN A 498 -4.79 3.73 -31.35
C ASN A 498 -5.12 4.51 -30.07
N ALA A 499 -4.32 5.50 -29.69
CA ALA A 499 -4.61 6.27 -28.50
C ALA A 499 -5.94 7.05 -28.60
N ASP A 500 -6.38 7.44 -29.79
CA ASP A 500 -7.54 8.32 -29.95
C ASP A 500 -8.89 7.60 -29.89
N ALA A 501 -8.90 6.27 -30.05
CA ALA A 501 -10.09 5.44 -29.89
C ALA A 501 -10.27 4.98 -28.43
N GLU A 502 -11.51 4.95 -27.94
CA GLU A 502 -11.85 4.51 -26.56
C GLU A 502 -11.33 3.09 -26.26
N ASP A 503 -11.53 2.18 -27.21
CA ASP A 503 -11.08 0.78 -27.22
C ASP A 503 -9.71 0.62 -27.92
N GLY A 504 -9.01 1.70 -28.21
CA GLY A 504 -7.82 1.62 -29.03
C GLY A 504 -6.63 0.92 -28.37
N PHE A 505 -6.68 0.67 -27.05
CA PHE A 505 -5.68 -0.17 -26.35
C PHE A 505 -5.83 -1.67 -26.66
N GLU A 506 -7.04 -2.14 -26.98
CA GLU A 506 -7.24 -3.51 -27.46
C GLU A 506 -7.02 -3.66 -28.97
N SER A 507 -7.05 -2.54 -29.70
CA SER A 507 -7.11 -2.54 -31.17
C SER A 507 -5.94 -3.27 -31.85
N LEU A 508 -6.28 -3.89 -32.98
CA LEU A 508 -5.50 -4.83 -33.80
C LEU A 508 -5.13 -6.16 -33.12
N ASN A 509 -4.39 -6.16 -32.02
CA ASN A 509 -3.80 -7.40 -31.50
C ASN A 509 -4.77 -8.19 -30.62
N LEU A 510 -5.31 -7.63 -29.54
CA LEU A 510 -6.15 -8.41 -28.62
C LEU A 510 -7.40 -8.95 -29.30
N THR A 511 -8.04 -8.15 -30.17
CA THR A 511 -9.20 -8.57 -30.96
C THR A 511 -8.88 -9.75 -31.88
N ARG A 512 -7.71 -9.76 -32.54
CA ARG A 512 -7.26 -10.89 -33.37
C ARG A 512 -7.03 -12.17 -32.56
N TYR A 513 -6.53 -12.04 -31.34
CA TYR A 513 -6.26 -13.18 -30.46
C TYR A 513 -7.57 -13.77 -29.94
N ASN A 514 -8.50 -12.93 -29.49
CA ASN A 514 -9.84 -13.37 -29.09
C ASN A 514 -10.58 -14.04 -30.26
N GLU A 515 -10.49 -13.49 -31.48
CA GLU A 515 -11.10 -14.09 -32.67
C GLU A 515 -10.47 -15.43 -33.06
N ALA A 516 -9.14 -15.53 -33.02
CA ALA A 516 -8.47 -16.80 -33.26
C ALA A 516 -8.81 -17.85 -32.19
N LEU A 517 -8.97 -17.44 -30.92
CA LEU A 517 -9.40 -18.31 -29.83
C LEU A 517 -10.85 -18.78 -30.03
N ARG A 518 -11.77 -17.92 -30.50
CA ARG A 518 -13.13 -18.31 -30.89
C ARG A 518 -13.12 -19.41 -31.95
N LYS A 519 -12.32 -19.23 -33.01
CA LYS A 519 -12.17 -20.22 -34.09
C LYS A 519 -11.60 -21.54 -33.58
N LEU A 520 -10.55 -21.48 -32.76
CA LEU A 520 -9.95 -22.67 -32.15
C LEU A 520 -10.94 -23.41 -31.24
N ALA A 521 -11.73 -22.68 -30.44
CA ALA A 521 -12.74 -23.28 -29.56
C ALA A 521 -13.80 -24.05 -30.37
N ALA A 522 -14.28 -23.45 -31.46
CA ALA A 522 -15.21 -24.08 -32.39
C ALA A 522 -14.59 -25.30 -33.09
N GLU A 523 -13.35 -25.19 -33.55
CA GLU A 523 -12.61 -26.27 -34.20
C GLU A 523 -12.44 -27.48 -33.27
N LEU A 524 -12.00 -27.26 -32.02
CA LEU A 524 -11.78 -28.29 -31.02
C LEU A 524 -13.06 -28.71 -30.29
N LYS A 525 -14.20 -28.09 -30.60
CA LYS A 525 -15.51 -28.33 -29.97
C LYS A 525 -15.46 -28.21 -28.44
N VAL A 526 -14.72 -27.22 -27.93
CA VAL A 526 -14.66 -26.90 -26.49
C VAL A 526 -15.57 -25.70 -26.19
N PRO A 527 -16.30 -25.71 -25.05
CA PRO A 527 -17.09 -24.57 -24.64
C PRO A 527 -16.26 -23.28 -24.55
N LEU A 528 -16.78 -22.21 -25.15
CA LEU A 528 -16.23 -20.85 -25.05
C LEU A 528 -17.17 -19.98 -24.22
N VAL A 529 -16.62 -19.33 -23.20
CA VAL A 529 -17.27 -18.23 -22.50
C VAL A 529 -16.71 -16.91 -23.04
N ASP A 530 -17.51 -16.20 -23.83
CA ASP A 530 -17.09 -14.94 -24.45
C ASP A 530 -17.28 -13.74 -23.51
N VAL A 531 -16.33 -13.58 -22.59
CA VAL A 531 -16.28 -12.47 -21.64
C VAL A 531 -16.25 -11.13 -22.37
N HIS A 532 -15.36 -10.99 -23.37
CA HIS A 532 -15.19 -9.75 -24.14
C HIS A 532 -16.52 -9.26 -24.71
N ALA A 533 -17.27 -10.15 -25.38
CA ALA A 533 -18.55 -9.81 -26.00
C ALA A 533 -19.67 -9.48 -25.01
N ALA A 534 -19.61 -10.02 -23.79
CA ALA A 534 -20.66 -9.83 -22.78
C ALA A 534 -20.56 -8.49 -22.02
N TYR A 535 -19.38 -7.86 -22.00
CA TYR A 535 -19.12 -6.64 -21.24
C TYR A 535 -20.07 -5.47 -21.56
N PRO A 536 -20.30 -5.10 -22.85
CA PRO A 536 -21.16 -3.95 -23.18
C PRO A 536 -22.58 -4.08 -22.65
N ALA A 537 -23.22 -5.24 -22.83
CA ALA A 537 -24.58 -5.48 -22.37
C ALA A 537 -24.67 -5.48 -20.83
N PHE A 538 -23.65 -6.01 -20.15
CA PHE A 538 -23.59 -5.99 -18.69
C PHE A 538 -23.38 -4.59 -18.13
N ALA A 539 -22.49 -3.79 -18.72
CA ALA A 539 -22.28 -2.40 -18.34
C ALA A 539 -23.58 -1.59 -18.47
N ALA A 540 -24.29 -1.75 -19.59
CA ALA A 540 -25.59 -1.12 -19.83
C ALA A 540 -26.64 -1.53 -18.79
N LYS A 541 -26.76 -2.83 -18.49
CA LYS A 541 -27.68 -3.36 -17.46
C LYS A 541 -27.41 -2.76 -16.08
N HIS A 542 -26.14 -2.54 -15.74
CA HIS A 542 -25.71 -1.97 -14.46
C HIS A 542 -25.62 -0.43 -14.47
N LYS A 543 -26.04 0.23 -15.55
CA LYS A 543 -25.99 1.69 -15.71
C LYS A 543 -24.59 2.26 -15.45
N THR A 544 -23.57 1.59 -15.97
CA THR A 544 -22.16 1.97 -15.81
C THR A 544 -21.40 1.89 -17.15
N THR A 545 -20.14 2.29 -17.17
CA THR A 545 -19.25 2.18 -18.33
C THR A 545 -18.31 0.98 -18.19
N ILE A 546 -17.74 0.54 -19.31
CA ILE A 546 -16.72 -0.52 -19.29
C ILE A 546 -15.50 -0.07 -18.46
N ASP A 547 -15.07 1.18 -18.62
CA ASP A 547 -13.98 1.81 -17.87
C ASP A 547 -14.19 1.68 -16.37
N ALA A 548 -15.39 1.98 -15.88
CA ALA A 548 -15.73 1.89 -14.46
C ALA A 548 -15.82 0.46 -13.92
N MET A 549 -15.90 -0.54 -14.81
CA MET A 549 -15.83 -1.96 -14.45
C MET A 549 -14.38 -2.48 -14.39
N LEU A 550 -13.38 -1.65 -14.70
CA LEU A 550 -11.96 -1.96 -14.65
C LEU A 550 -11.28 -1.10 -13.59
N THR A 551 -10.33 -1.68 -12.85
CA THR A 551 -9.63 -0.95 -11.77
C THR A 551 -8.52 -0.03 -12.27
N ASP A 552 -7.92 -0.39 -13.40
CA ASP A 552 -6.75 0.30 -13.97
C ASP A 552 -6.76 0.31 -15.51
N GLY A 553 -7.94 0.10 -16.11
CA GLY A 553 -8.11 -0.05 -17.56
C GLY A 553 -7.74 -1.44 -18.10
N MET A 554 -7.25 -2.35 -17.27
CA MET A 554 -6.88 -3.72 -17.67
C MET A 554 -7.53 -4.80 -16.81
N HIS A 555 -7.58 -4.61 -15.49
CA HIS A 555 -8.02 -5.65 -14.56
C HIS A 555 -9.49 -5.44 -14.15
N PRO A 556 -10.32 -6.50 -14.16
CA PRO A 556 -11.70 -6.43 -13.70
C PRO A 556 -11.82 -5.89 -12.27
N GLY A 557 -12.73 -4.95 -12.07
CA GLY A 557 -13.24 -4.57 -10.76
C GLY A 557 -14.31 -5.54 -10.27
N ASP A 558 -15.04 -5.15 -9.23
CA ASP A 558 -16.04 -6.02 -8.60
C ASP A 558 -17.14 -6.49 -9.58
N LEU A 559 -17.70 -5.55 -10.34
CA LEU A 559 -18.71 -5.83 -11.38
C LEU A 559 -18.15 -6.65 -12.54
N GLY A 560 -16.90 -6.42 -12.93
CA GLY A 560 -16.25 -7.24 -13.97
C GLY A 560 -16.09 -8.69 -13.54
N HIS A 561 -15.65 -8.93 -12.30
CA HIS A 561 -15.58 -10.27 -11.74
C HIS A 561 -16.96 -10.90 -11.51
N GLN A 562 -18.00 -10.11 -11.23
CA GLN A 562 -19.37 -10.59 -11.16
C GLN A 562 -19.83 -11.13 -12.53
N LEU A 563 -19.68 -10.34 -13.60
CA LEU A 563 -20.02 -10.76 -14.97
C LEU A 563 -19.35 -12.10 -15.32
N VAL A 564 -18.04 -12.19 -15.12
CA VAL A 564 -17.27 -13.41 -15.44
C VAL A 564 -17.82 -14.62 -14.68
N ALA A 565 -18.14 -14.45 -13.39
CA ALA A 565 -18.67 -15.54 -12.58
C ALA A 565 -20.07 -15.98 -13.05
N GLU A 566 -20.96 -15.05 -13.40
CA GLU A 566 -22.31 -15.36 -13.91
C GLU A 566 -22.24 -16.19 -15.18
N LEU A 567 -21.35 -15.83 -16.12
CA LEU A 567 -21.14 -16.60 -17.35
C LEU A 567 -20.56 -17.99 -17.08
N LEU A 568 -19.56 -18.07 -16.21
CA LEU A 568 -18.86 -19.33 -15.91
C LEU A 568 -19.75 -20.33 -15.17
N VAL A 569 -20.59 -19.90 -14.23
CA VAL A 569 -21.48 -20.82 -13.49
C VAL A 569 -22.38 -21.59 -14.45
N SER A 570 -22.91 -20.93 -15.48
CA SER A 570 -23.72 -21.61 -16.51
C SER A 570 -22.89 -22.63 -17.28
N ALA A 571 -21.75 -22.21 -17.84
CA ALA A 571 -20.90 -23.07 -18.65
C ALA A 571 -20.33 -24.27 -17.87
N ILE A 572 -19.96 -24.08 -16.61
CA ILE A 572 -19.47 -25.14 -15.73
C ILE A 572 -20.57 -26.16 -15.47
N ARG A 573 -21.81 -25.71 -15.20
CA ARG A 573 -22.94 -26.63 -14.97
C ARG A 573 -23.20 -27.51 -16.19
N ASP A 574 -23.17 -26.93 -17.38
CA ASP A 574 -23.34 -27.70 -18.62
C ASP A 574 -22.16 -28.63 -18.88
N ALA A 575 -20.95 -28.23 -18.49
CA ALA A 575 -19.79 -29.09 -18.55
C ALA A 575 -19.83 -30.21 -17.49
N VAL A 576 -20.46 -30.08 -16.32
CA VAL A 576 -20.43 -31.15 -15.30
C VAL A 576 -21.67 -32.02 -15.25
N ARG A 577 -22.74 -31.63 -15.95
CA ARG A 577 -23.81 -32.55 -16.36
C ARG A 577 -23.23 -33.67 -17.21
#